data_AF-A0A6V8MXM2-F1
#
_entry.id   AF-A0A6V8MXM2-F1
#
_cell.length_a   1.000
_cell.length_b   1.000
_cell.length_c   1.000
_cell.angle_alpha   90.00
_cell.angle_beta   90.00
_cell.angle_gamma   90.00
#
_symmetry.space_group_name_H-M   'P 1'
#
loop_
_entity.id
_entity.type
_entity.pdbx_description
1 polymer ?
#
loop_
_entity_poly.entity_id
_entity_poly.type
_entity_poly.pdbx_seq_one_letter_code
_entity_poly.pdbx_strand_id
1 'polypeptide(L)'
;MKSMLVGKTFLFTLLLLVLSTPLHAKLSVFDSPHNLSIYGGRGRASGQPGVTVAGEQRVCVFCHVPHNATAGTPLWSRSLSPEGTEYIPYRSSTLAAEPKPDRPTGASKLCLSCHDGTIALNRYAGSKNIGSAPIPTEQGFNNPNLSTDLSDDHPISFGYTQALGVKSHLVSPQALPAEMRLEGGVNVECTTCHDPHDNQYGNFLVMNNGDPNRPNFVAGSPLCTACHQPVNWDSSSHNSTLVESLAAGCLSCHAAHNAPWAVRLLRGTKQSDTCLGSCHNGNDTSSQNMKALVTASPYRHPVDDLVSDPVHDENEVLPAETYHVQCVDCHNPHQANSANAPLASPPQIDGRLRGVRIDTVGNVATAEYQVCFRCHAGDKASRFAGITQTMPNRVIAEPNQENRFDLQNPSFHPVTADRRSNGASLLATYQPTMTRIYCSDCHGSSQSRKAGGAGPDGPHGSQYEHILLAQYYMPRVTDPRIAYNASQYSLCFRCHYEPFVMDSGSAFSNGGVNEHSRHVRDRQIPCFACHDPHGVSWKMLATPTNNAHLINFDRNYAAGGVVSTPVYVSAGVGQGNCTVNCHTVAGNLHNYSPSGSVTPKLLRPKLLSR
;
A
#
# COMPACT_ATOMS: atom_id res chain seq x y z
N MET A 1 63.73 -24.20 -70.77
CA MET A 1 62.34 -24.61 -71.06
C MET A 1 61.48 -23.35 -71.21
N LYS A 2 60.90 -23.17 -72.42
CA LYS A 2 59.68 -22.42 -72.80
C LYS A 2 59.36 -21.00 -72.25
N SER A 3 59.49 -20.04 -73.16
CA SER A 3 58.59 -18.94 -73.58
C SER A 3 57.42 -18.43 -72.72
N MET A 4 57.46 -17.10 -72.49
CA MET A 4 56.51 -16.03 -72.90
C MET A 4 54.97 -16.14 -72.73
N LEU A 5 54.42 -14.99 -72.30
CA LEU A 5 53.23 -14.25 -72.79
C LEU A 5 51.97 -14.15 -71.88
N VAL A 6 51.74 -12.92 -71.39
CA VAL A 6 50.51 -12.09 -71.44
C VAL A 6 49.22 -12.56 -70.71
N GLY A 7 48.64 -11.64 -69.93
CA GLY A 7 47.21 -11.70 -69.59
C GLY A 7 46.75 -10.67 -68.54
N LYS A 8 46.49 -9.43 -68.97
CA LYS A 8 45.67 -8.45 -68.26
C LYS A 8 44.26 -9.02 -68.02
N THR A 9 43.66 -8.82 -66.84
CA THR A 9 42.29 -8.29 -66.60
C THR A 9 41.78 -8.66 -65.19
N PHE A 10 40.90 -7.81 -64.64
CA PHE A 10 40.17 -7.94 -63.37
C PHE A 10 40.89 -7.52 -62.08
N LEU A 11 41.17 -6.22 -61.97
CA LEU A 11 41.37 -5.57 -60.67
C LEU A 11 40.57 -4.26 -60.61
N PHE A 12 39.25 -4.32 -60.74
CA PHE A 12 38.37 -3.15 -60.53
C PHE A 12 36.91 -3.56 -60.23
N THR A 13 36.70 -4.42 -59.24
CA THR A 13 35.34 -4.69 -58.70
C THR A 13 35.38 -5.25 -57.28
N LEU A 14 36.13 -4.60 -56.38
CA LEU A 14 36.05 -4.89 -54.94
C LEU A 14 36.28 -3.62 -54.11
N LEU A 15 35.58 -2.54 -54.46
CA LEU A 15 35.55 -1.30 -53.67
C LEU A 15 34.16 -0.66 -53.72
N LEU A 16 33.11 -1.45 -53.45
CA LEU A 16 31.73 -0.96 -53.42
C LEU A 16 30.81 -1.76 -52.47
N LEU A 17 31.38 -2.36 -51.41
CA LEU A 17 30.58 -3.16 -50.48
C LEU A 17 30.99 -3.07 -49.01
N VAL A 18 31.52 -1.91 -48.58
CA VAL A 18 31.66 -1.58 -47.15
C VAL A 18 31.39 -0.09 -46.97
N LEU A 19 30.12 0.30 -47.01
CA LEU A 19 29.56 1.55 -46.46
C LEU A 19 28.04 1.55 -46.69
N SER A 20 27.35 0.56 -46.14
CA SER A 20 25.91 0.62 -45.94
C SER A 20 25.62 0.32 -44.46
N THR A 21 26.15 1.16 -43.58
CA THR A 21 25.46 1.41 -42.31
C THR A 21 24.04 1.87 -42.69
N PRO A 22 22.97 1.25 -42.17
CA PRO A 22 21.64 1.59 -42.62
C PRO A 22 21.35 3.03 -42.22
N LEU A 23 21.34 3.92 -43.21
CA LEU A 23 20.76 5.27 -43.16
C LEU A 23 19.21 5.20 -43.02
N HIS A 24 18.67 4.08 -42.53
CA HIS A 24 17.23 3.80 -42.41
C HIS A 24 16.64 4.30 -41.08
N ALA A 25 17.46 4.70 -40.11
CA ALA A 25 17.00 5.03 -38.75
C ALA A 25 16.63 6.51 -38.51
N LYS A 26 16.47 7.35 -39.55
CA LYS A 26 16.16 8.79 -39.36
C LYS A 26 14.95 9.32 -40.14
N LEU A 27 14.17 8.44 -40.77
CA LEU A 27 13.02 8.82 -41.62
C LEU A 27 11.74 8.05 -41.28
N SER A 28 11.59 7.53 -40.06
CA SER A 28 10.39 6.78 -39.65
C SER A 28 9.15 7.66 -39.43
N VAL A 29 9.27 9.00 -39.47
CA VAL A 29 8.13 9.92 -39.36
C VAL A 29 7.09 9.61 -40.45
N PHE A 30 7.53 9.26 -41.66
CA PHE A 30 6.66 8.89 -42.78
C PHE A 30 5.76 7.69 -42.47
N ASP A 31 6.25 6.78 -41.62
CA ASP A 31 5.57 5.55 -41.22
C ASP A 31 4.93 5.66 -39.83
N SER A 32 4.67 6.88 -39.35
CA SER A 32 4.14 7.16 -38.02
C SER A 32 2.76 7.86 -38.05
N PRO A 33 2.07 7.97 -36.88
CA PRO A 33 0.88 8.82 -36.75
C PRO A 33 1.11 10.31 -37.02
N HIS A 34 2.37 10.77 -37.02
CA HIS A 34 2.73 12.17 -37.31
C HIS A 34 2.86 12.45 -38.82
N ASN A 35 2.73 11.44 -39.69
CA ASN A 35 2.49 11.69 -41.10
C ASN A 35 1.00 12.06 -41.29
N LEU A 36 0.73 13.36 -41.25
CA LEU A 36 -0.61 13.93 -41.45
C LEU A 36 -0.88 14.31 -42.92
N SER A 37 0.05 13.99 -43.84
CA SER A 37 -0.16 14.24 -45.27
C SER A 37 -1.23 13.30 -45.85
N ILE A 38 -1.60 13.51 -47.12
CA ILE A 38 -2.50 12.61 -47.85
C ILE A 38 -1.97 11.17 -47.97
N TYR A 39 -0.65 10.95 -47.78
CA TYR A 39 -0.02 9.64 -47.83
C TYR A 39 0.11 8.99 -46.44
N GLY A 40 -0.39 9.67 -45.41
CA GLY A 40 -0.25 9.31 -44.00
C GLY A 40 -1.45 8.56 -43.43
N GLY A 41 -1.86 8.92 -42.22
CA GLY A 41 -3.06 8.37 -41.59
C GLY A 41 -2.86 7.00 -40.95
N ARG A 42 -1.66 6.73 -40.42
CA ARG A 42 -1.32 5.44 -39.83
C ARG A 42 -1.78 5.32 -38.38
N GLY A 43 -2.37 4.16 -38.09
CA GLY A 43 -2.47 3.49 -36.79
C GLY A 43 -2.79 4.37 -35.59
N ARG A 44 -4.08 4.54 -35.29
CA ARG A 44 -4.52 4.90 -33.93
C ARG A 44 -4.55 3.66 -33.05
N ALA A 45 -4.40 3.84 -31.75
CA ALA A 45 -4.52 2.75 -30.77
C ALA A 45 -5.89 2.04 -30.85
N SER A 46 -6.96 2.74 -31.25
CA SER A 46 -8.30 2.17 -31.49
C SER A 46 -8.46 1.36 -32.77
N GLY A 47 -7.43 1.27 -33.62
CA GLY A 47 -7.54 0.68 -34.96
C GLY A 47 -8.26 1.58 -35.98
N GLN A 48 -8.67 2.79 -35.58
CA GLN A 48 -9.22 3.78 -36.50
C GLN A 48 -8.12 4.35 -37.42
N PRO A 49 -8.47 4.82 -38.63
CA PRO A 49 -7.54 5.52 -39.50
C PRO A 49 -6.94 6.75 -38.80
N GLY A 50 -5.63 6.96 -38.91
CA GLY A 50 -4.97 8.17 -38.43
C GLY A 50 -5.50 9.43 -39.10
N VAL A 51 -5.16 10.60 -38.57
CA VAL A 51 -5.58 11.87 -39.17
C VAL A 51 -4.77 12.15 -40.43
N THR A 52 -5.43 12.57 -41.50
CA THR A 52 -4.81 13.13 -42.69
C THR A 52 -5.42 14.49 -43.00
N VAL A 53 -4.62 15.37 -43.60
CA VAL A 53 -5.04 16.70 -44.04
C VAL A 53 -5.14 16.71 -45.55
N ALA A 54 -6.37 16.87 -46.04
CA ALA A 54 -6.68 16.87 -47.46
C ALA A 54 -5.83 17.92 -48.21
N GLY A 55 -5.30 17.53 -49.37
CA GLY A 55 -4.52 18.39 -50.26
C GLY A 55 -3.11 18.72 -49.78
N GLU A 56 -2.65 18.25 -48.62
CA GLU A 56 -1.28 18.44 -48.15
C GLU A 56 -0.42 17.19 -48.41
N GLN A 57 0.65 17.35 -49.18
CA GLN A 57 1.56 16.25 -49.56
C GLN A 57 2.85 16.22 -48.71
N ARG A 58 3.19 17.33 -48.06
CA ARG A 58 4.43 17.48 -47.30
C ARG A 58 4.23 16.93 -45.90
N VAL A 59 5.18 16.10 -45.45
CA VAL A 59 5.13 15.47 -44.12
C VAL A 59 5.63 16.42 -43.03
N CYS A 60 6.70 17.18 -43.29
CA CYS A 60 7.31 18.02 -42.25
C CYS A 60 6.58 19.35 -42.03
N VAL A 61 5.67 19.77 -42.92
CA VAL A 61 5.06 21.11 -42.87
C VAL A 61 4.17 21.32 -41.65
N PHE A 62 3.72 20.24 -41.02
CA PHE A 62 2.95 20.30 -39.77
C PHE A 62 3.80 20.75 -38.58
N CYS A 63 5.13 20.57 -38.64
CA CYS A 63 6.07 20.93 -37.58
C CYS A 63 7.01 22.07 -38.02
N HIS A 64 7.57 21.99 -39.22
CA HIS A 64 8.61 22.90 -39.70
C HIS A 64 8.22 23.62 -41.00
N VAL A 65 8.67 24.87 -41.15
CA VAL A 65 8.46 25.65 -42.37
C VAL A 65 9.72 26.43 -42.74
N PRO A 66 10.17 26.44 -44.01
CA PRO A 66 11.41 27.11 -44.39
C PRO A 66 11.35 28.65 -44.28
N HIS A 67 10.14 29.24 -44.39
CA HIS A 67 9.91 30.69 -44.35
C HIS A 67 8.62 30.99 -43.59
N ASN A 68 8.49 32.19 -43.02
CA ASN A 68 7.36 32.60 -42.17
C ASN A 68 7.15 31.66 -40.97
N ALA A 69 8.25 31.14 -40.42
CA ALA A 69 8.22 30.40 -39.17
C ALA A 69 7.80 31.32 -38.02
N THR A 70 7.06 30.77 -37.08
CA THR A 70 6.79 31.42 -35.79
C THR A 70 8.12 31.66 -35.06
N ALA A 71 8.25 32.77 -34.35
CA ALA A 71 9.46 33.06 -33.59
C ALA A 71 9.72 31.95 -32.53
N GLY A 72 10.85 31.26 -32.65
CA GLY A 72 11.22 30.11 -31.83
C GLY A 72 12.13 29.14 -32.61
N THR A 73 13.15 28.59 -31.97
CA THR A 73 14.10 27.66 -32.59
C THR A 73 13.63 26.21 -32.45
N PRO A 74 13.66 25.39 -33.54
CA PRO A 74 13.90 25.72 -34.95
C PRO A 74 12.60 25.92 -35.75
N LEU A 75 12.63 26.85 -36.72
CA LEU A 75 11.66 27.13 -37.80
C LEU A 75 10.26 26.47 -37.67
N TRP A 76 9.54 26.80 -36.60
CA TRP A 76 8.28 26.14 -36.25
C TRP A 76 7.14 26.64 -37.14
N SER A 77 6.34 25.71 -37.66
CA SER A 77 5.25 25.99 -38.61
C SER A 77 3.95 26.37 -37.92
N ARG A 78 3.80 26.12 -36.62
CA ARG A 78 2.52 26.32 -35.92
C ARG A 78 2.59 27.52 -34.99
N SER A 79 1.43 28.10 -34.70
CA SER A 79 1.29 28.93 -33.50
C SER A 79 1.47 28.05 -32.27
N LEU A 80 2.08 28.59 -31.23
CA LEU A 80 2.01 27.97 -29.90
C LEU A 80 0.67 28.30 -29.26
N SER A 81 0.30 27.54 -28.24
CA SER A 81 -0.87 27.82 -27.43
C SER A 81 -0.81 29.28 -26.93
N PRO A 82 -1.93 30.02 -26.93
CA PRO A 82 -1.93 31.44 -26.62
C PRO A 82 -1.20 31.80 -25.33
N GLU A 83 -0.57 32.97 -25.32
CA GLU A 83 0.02 33.52 -24.11
C GLU A 83 -1.11 33.77 -23.09
N GLY A 84 -1.17 32.93 -22.05
CA GLY A 84 -2.27 32.89 -21.08
C GLY A 84 -3.07 31.58 -21.04
N THR A 85 -2.78 30.59 -21.90
CA THR A 85 -3.31 29.23 -21.71
C THR A 85 -2.91 28.72 -20.33
N GLU A 86 -3.91 28.45 -19.49
CA GLU A 86 -3.70 27.88 -18.17
C GLU A 86 -3.53 26.37 -18.29
N TYR A 87 -2.37 25.88 -17.84
CA TYR A 87 -2.12 24.45 -17.69
C TYR A 87 -2.25 24.07 -16.22
N ILE A 88 -2.68 22.85 -15.95
CA ILE A 88 -2.69 22.25 -14.62
C ILE A 88 -1.57 21.20 -14.59
N PRO A 89 -0.35 21.52 -14.12
CA PRO A 89 0.74 20.55 -14.12
C PRO A 89 0.57 19.49 -13.02
N TYR A 90 1.21 18.34 -13.20
CA TYR A 90 1.29 17.29 -12.20
C TYR A 90 1.67 17.79 -10.80
N ARG A 91 0.91 17.33 -9.80
CA ARG A 91 1.15 17.59 -8.38
C ARG A 91 0.93 16.31 -7.58
N SER A 92 1.88 16.02 -6.70
CA SER A 92 1.78 14.95 -5.70
C SER A 92 2.65 15.32 -4.50
N SER A 93 2.31 14.82 -3.32
CA SER A 93 3.19 14.89 -2.14
C SER A 93 4.48 14.11 -2.33
N THR A 94 4.48 13.11 -3.22
CA THR A 94 5.67 12.32 -3.59
C THR A 94 6.49 12.96 -4.71
N LEU A 95 6.05 14.09 -5.29
CA LEU A 95 6.85 14.85 -6.25
C LEU A 95 7.90 15.68 -5.50
N ALA A 96 9.16 15.25 -5.58
CA ALA A 96 10.29 15.87 -4.90
C ALA A 96 11.05 16.92 -5.73
N ALA A 97 10.61 17.19 -6.97
CA ALA A 97 11.20 18.22 -7.82
C ALA A 97 10.98 19.62 -7.20
N GLU A 98 12.07 20.40 -7.10
CA GLU A 98 12.03 21.77 -6.59
C GLU A 98 12.84 22.70 -7.51
N PRO A 99 12.23 23.78 -8.05
CA PRO A 99 10.81 24.12 -7.93
C PRO A 99 9.91 23.10 -8.63
N LYS A 100 8.68 22.95 -8.14
CA LYS A 100 7.64 22.14 -8.81
C LYS A 100 7.31 22.74 -10.20
N PRO A 101 7.00 21.92 -11.22
CA PRO A 101 6.71 22.41 -12.57
C PRO A 101 5.47 23.31 -12.54
N ASP A 102 5.56 24.55 -13.03
CA ASP A 102 4.44 25.51 -13.00
C ASP A 102 3.72 25.64 -14.35
N ARG A 103 4.45 25.48 -15.47
CA ARG A 103 3.92 25.53 -16.83
C ARG A 103 4.83 24.75 -17.78
N PRO A 104 4.32 24.35 -18.96
CA PRO A 104 5.17 23.79 -20.00
C PRO A 104 6.25 24.77 -20.49
N THR A 105 7.48 24.30 -20.57
CA THR A 105 8.65 25.03 -21.09
C THR A 105 9.24 24.35 -22.32
N GLY A 106 10.29 24.97 -22.87
CA GLY A 106 11.15 24.30 -23.84
C GLY A 106 10.44 23.73 -25.07
N ALA A 107 10.95 22.58 -25.51
CA ALA A 107 10.39 21.77 -26.58
C ALA A 107 8.98 21.25 -26.28
N SER A 108 8.59 21.07 -25.02
CA SER A 108 7.27 20.54 -24.65
C SER A 108 6.13 21.45 -25.14
N LYS A 109 6.34 22.77 -25.17
CA LYS A 109 5.37 23.72 -25.78
C LYS A 109 5.10 23.44 -27.26
N LEU A 110 6.09 22.94 -27.99
CA LEU A 110 5.94 22.61 -29.40
C LEU A 110 5.02 21.39 -29.56
N CYS A 111 5.26 20.36 -28.75
CA CYS A 111 4.44 19.14 -28.70
C CYS A 111 2.99 19.48 -28.32
N LEU A 112 2.81 20.26 -27.26
CA LEU A 112 1.50 20.64 -26.76
C LEU A 112 0.71 21.51 -27.74
N SER A 113 1.35 22.24 -28.67
CA SER A 113 0.63 22.93 -29.77
C SER A 113 -0.19 22.01 -30.70
N CYS A 114 -0.03 20.69 -30.56
CA CYS A 114 -0.92 19.66 -31.11
C CYS A 114 -1.62 18.88 -30.00
N HIS A 115 -0.86 18.43 -29.00
CA HIS A 115 -1.29 17.45 -28.01
C HIS A 115 -2.17 17.98 -26.89
N ASP A 116 -2.26 19.31 -26.70
CA ASP A 116 -3.17 19.91 -25.73
C ASP A 116 -4.61 20.10 -26.25
N GLY A 117 -4.84 19.79 -27.53
CA GLY A 117 -6.14 19.86 -28.18
C GLY A 117 -6.67 21.29 -28.43
N THR A 118 -5.92 22.34 -28.11
CA THR A 118 -6.37 23.74 -28.26
C THR A 118 -6.24 24.25 -29.69
N ILE A 119 -5.32 23.71 -30.47
CA ILE A 119 -5.04 24.11 -31.85
C ILE A 119 -5.26 22.93 -32.80
N ALA A 120 -6.13 23.10 -33.80
CA ALA A 120 -6.37 22.07 -34.81
C ALA A 120 -5.08 21.67 -35.57
N LEU A 121 -4.94 20.38 -35.89
CA LEU A 121 -3.76 19.79 -36.51
C LEU A 121 -3.45 20.39 -37.89
N ASN A 122 -4.46 20.83 -38.63
CA ASN A 122 -4.31 21.47 -39.94
C ASN A 122 -3.99 22.98 -39.88
N ARG A 123 -3.79 23.57 -38.70
CA ARG A 123 -3.41 24.99 -38.51
C ARG A 123 -1.90 25.15 -38.43
N TYR A 124 -1.26 25.21 -39.59
CA TYR A 124 0.18 25.45 -39.76
C TYR A 124 0.42 26.57 -40.79
N ALA A 125 1.65 27.06 -40.88
CA ALA A 125 2.05 28.19 -41.71
C ALA A 125 1.80 27.88 -43.19
N GLY A 126 0.99 28.72 -43.84
CA GLY A 126 0.62 28.54 -45.24
C GLY A 126 -0.45 27.47 -45.50
N SER A 127 -1.09 26.92 -44.44
CA SER A 127 -2.24 26.03 -44.60
C SER A 127 -3.40 26.75 -45.31
N LYS A 128 -3.95 26.12 -46.35
CA LYS A 128 -5.12 26.60 -47.11
C LYS A 128 -6.42 25.97 -46.66
N ASN A 129 -6.38 25.09 -45.65
CA ASN A 129 -7.52 24.31 -45.20
C ASN A 129 -8.41 25.12 -44.26
N ILE A 130 -9.71 25.23 -44.59
CA ILE A 130 -10.71 26.03 -43.84
C ILE A 130 -11.43 25.18 -42.77
N GLY A 131 -11.37 23.85 -42.84
CA GLY A 131 -11.96 22.94 -41.84
C GLY A 131 -11.15 22.87 -40.53
N SER A 132 -11.70 22.21 -39.50
CA SER A 132 -10.98 21.86 -38.28
C SER A 132 -10.59 20.38 -38.31
N ALA A 133 -9.30 20.08 -38.12
CA ALA A 133 -8.82 18.72 -37.89
C ALA A 133 -8.36 18.60 -36.43
N PRO A 134 -9.24 18.29 -35.46
CA PRO A 134 -8.85 18.18 -34.06
C PRO A 134 -7.92 16.96 -33.85
N ILE A 135 -7.15 17.00 -32.76
CA ILE A 135 -6.46 15.80 -32.30
C ILE A 135 -7.50 14.74 -31.89
N PRO A 136 -7.30 13.46 -32.24
CA PRO A 136 -8.17 12.39 -31.79
C PRO A 136 -8.25 12.27 -30.28
N THR A 137 -9.43 11.98 -29.77
CA THR A 137 -9.59 11.47 -28.40
C THR A 137 -9.72 9.95 -28.49
N GLU A 138 -8.87 9.24 -27.78
CA GLU A 138 -8.90 7.78 -27.68
C GLU A 138 -9.21 7.36 -26.24
N GLN A 139 -9.68 6.12 -26.05
CA GLN A 139 -9.92 5.58 -24.70
C GLN A 139 -8.64 4.95 -24.14
N GLY A 140 -8.44 5.12 -22.83
CA GLY A 140 -7.34 4.51 -22.08
C GLY A 140 -6.03 5.31 -22.14
N PHE A 141 -4.94 4.65 -21.78
CA PHE A 141 -3.63 5.28 -21.50
C PHE A 141 -2.85 5.75 -22.75
N ASN A 142 -3.36 5.44 -23.95
CA ASN A 142 -2.73 5.81 -25.23
C ASN A 142 -3.45 6.97 -25.91
N ASN A 143 -4.19 7.78 -25.15
CA ASN A 143 -4.88 8.95 -25.68
C ASN A 143 -3.87 10.04 -26.08
N PRO A 144 -3.79 10.43 -27.37
CA PRO A 144 -2.83 11.43 -27.80
C PRO A 144 -3.24 12.85 -27.40
N ASN A 145 -4.50 13.08 -27.01
CA ASN A 145 -4.96 14.37 -26.51
C ASN A 145 -4.76 14.48 -25.00
N LEU A 146 -3.69 15.12 -24.58
CA LEU A 146 -3.33 15.36 -23.18
C LEU A 146 -4.10 16.52 -22.56
N SER A 147 -4.81 17.31 -23.36
CA SER A 147 -5.50 18.53 -22.89
C SER A 147 -4.54 19.56 -22.26
N THR A 148 -5.10 20.60 -21.63
CA THR A 148 -4.32 21.55 -20.80
C THR A 148 -4.24 21.12 -19.34
N ASP A 149 -5.00 20.10 -18.94
CA ASP A 149 -4.84 19.43 -17.65
C ASP A 149 -3.80 18.32 -17.79
N LEU A 150 -2.60 18.55 -17.26
CA LEU A 150 -1.47 17.62 -17.25
C LEU A 150 -1.30 16.99 -15.85
N SER A 151 -2.34 17.04 -15.02
CA SER A 151 -2.27 16.53 -13.65
C SER A 151 -2.22 15.01 -13.58
N ASP A 152 -2.59 14.33 -14.66
CA ASP A 152 -2.60 12.88 -14.85
C ASP A 152 -1.50 12.38 -15.80
N ASP A 153 -0.53 13.26 -16.11
CA ASP A 153 0.64 12.97 -16.93
C ASP A 153 1.93 12.99 -16.12
N HIS A 154 2.92 12.22 -16.58
CA HIS A 154 4.26 12.26 -16.01
C HIS A 154 4.82 13.69 -16.09
N PRO A 155 5.36 14.25 -14.99
CA PRO A 155 5.81 15.63 -14.97
C PRO A 155 6.89 15.89 -16.02
N ILE A 156 6.83 17.08 -16.61
CA ILE A 156 7.80 17.67 -17.52
C ILE A 156 8.07 19.12 -17.08
N SER A 157 9.01 19.79 -17.72
CA SER A 157 9.32 21.20 -17.49
C SER A 157 9.81 21.48 -16.05
N PHE A 158 10.64 20.57 -15.54
CA PHE A 158 11.34 20.72 -14.25
C PHE A 158 12.80 20.26 -14.37
N GLY A 159 13.65 20.75 -13.47
CA GLY A 159 15.06 20.41 -13.43
C GLY A 159 15.33 19.02 -12.82
N TYR A 160 15.91 18.11 -13.60
CA TYR A 160 16.46 16.84 -13.13
C TYR A 160 17.94 17.04 -12.73
N THR A 161 18.12 17.57 -11.53
CA THR A 161 19.44 17.92 -10.99
C THR A 161 20.05 16.77 -10.19
N GLN A 162 21.37 16.81 -9.97
CA GLN A 162 22.05 15.86 -9.09
C GLN A 162 21.45 15.87 -7.67
N ALA A 163 21.03 17.04 -7.18
CA ALA A 163 20.37 17.17 -5.88
C ALA A 163 19.02 16.44 -5.84
N LEU A 164 18.27 16.43 -6.94
CA LEU A 164 17.04 15.65 -7.06
C LEU A 164 17.32 14.13 -7.10
N GLY A 165 18.36 13.72 -7.84
CA GLY A 165 18.84 12.34 -7.89
C GLY A 165 19.09 11.74 -6.50
N VAL A 166 19.80 12.49 -5.65
CA VAL A 166 20.16 12.07 -4.28
C VAL A 166 18.95 12.00 -3.33
N LYS A 167 17.93 12.83 -3.54
CA LYS A 167 16.78 12.93 -2.62
C LYS A 167 15.73 11.84 -2.79
N SER A 168 15.64 11.22 -3.97
CA SER A 168 14.34 10.69 -4.42
C SER A 168 14.38 9.33 -5.11
N HIS A 169 15.24 8.39 -4.68
CA HIS A 169 15.33 7.07 -5.33
C HIS A 169 15.43 7.18 -6.87
N LEU A 170 16.24 8.13 -7.33
CA LEU A 170 16.44 8.46 -8.73
C LEU A 170 17.90 8.19 -9.10
N VAL A 171 18.10 7.82 -10.35
CA VAL A 171 19.42 7.72 -10.96
C VAL A 171 20.04 9.13 -11.04
N SER A 172 21.37 9.20 -11.03
CA SER A 172 22.08 10.47 -11.25
C SER A 172 21.88 10.95 -12.70
N PRO A 173 21.66 12.26 -12.96
CA PRO A 173 21.55 12.79 -14.32
C PRO A 173 22.74 12.44 -15.23
N GLN A 174 23.94 12.28 -14.67
CA GLN A 174 25.15 11.91 -15.42
C GLN A 174 25.19 10.43 -15.81
N ALA A 175 24.34 9.60 -15.21
CA ALA A 175 24.23 8.18 -15.50
C ALA A 175 23.06 7.85 -16.44
N LEU A 176 22.33 8.86 -16.93
CA LEU A 176 21.28 8.66 -17.93
C LEU A 176 21.86 8.11 -19.25
N PRO A 177 21.13 7.23 -19.95
CA PRO A 177 21.48 6.82 -21.31
C PRO A 177 21.61 8.03 -22.24
N ALA A 178 22.49 7.95 -23.24
CA ALA A 178 22.79 9.07 -24.14
C ALA A 178 21.59 9.50 -25.01
N GLU A 179 20.63 8.59 -25.20
CA GLU A 179 19.37 8.78 -25.88
C GLU A 179 18.41 9.66 -25.06
N MET A 180 18.47 9.59 -23.73
CA MET A 180 17.62 10.34 -22.82
C MET A 180 18.22 11.72 -22.53
N ARG A 181 17.88 12.69 -23.37
CA ARG A 181 18.48 14.03 -23.31
C ARG A 181 17.68 14.98 -22.44
N LEU A 182 18.36 15.64 -21.53
CA LEU A 182 17.81 16.76 -20.77
C LEU A 182 17.97 18.06 -21.57
N GLU A 183 16.89 18.83 -21.72
CA GLU A 183 16.95 20.10 -22.40
C GLU A 183 17.81 21.09 -21.59
N GLY A 184 18.73 21.79 -22.27
CA GLY A 184 19.72 22.64 -21.62
C GLY A 184 20.67 21.88 -20.67
N GLY A 185 20.70 20.54 -20.75
CA GLY A 185 21.47 19.68 -19.85
C GLY A 185 20.87 19.50 -18.45
N VAL A 186 19.63 19.96 -18.22
CA VAL A 186 19.03 19.92 -16.87
C VAL A 186 17.54 19.59 -16.87
N ASN A 187 16.76 20.05 -17.84
CA ASN A 187 15.30 19.94 -17.77
C ASN A 187 14.79 18.64 -18.40
N VAL A 188 13.87 17.98 -17.71
CA VAL A 188 13.05 16.94 -18.31
C VAL A 188 11.99 17.62 -19.16
N GLU A 189 11.95 17.28 -20.44
CA GLU A 189 10.93 17.74 -21.39
C GLU A 189 10.37 16.54 -22.16
N CYS A 190 9.34 16.73 -22.98
CA CYS A 190 8.82 15.64 -23.83
C CYS A 190 9.94 14.97 -24.63
N THR A 191 10.94 15.74 -25.07
CA THR A 191 12.09 15.27 -25.85
C THR A 191 13.09 14.41 -25.07
N THR A 192 12.97 14.35 -23.75
CA THR A 192 13.72 13.43 -22.90
C THR A 192 13.26 11.99 -23.11
N CYS A 193 11.96 11.79 -23.36
CA CYS A 193 11.36 10.47 -23.58
C CYS A 193 11.04 10.19 -25.05
N HIS A 194 10.83 11.24 -25.86
CA HIS A 194 10.41 11.12 -27.26
C HIS A 194 11.38 11.79 -28.24
N ASP A 195 11.80 11.11 -29.29
CA ASP A 195 12.46 11.73 -30.45
C ASP A 195 11.44 11.93 -31.57
N PRO A 196 10.95 13.14 -31.86
CA PRO A 196 9.91 13.38 -32.88
C PRO A 196 10.34 13.01 -34.31
N HIS A 197 11.62 12.67 -34.55
CA HIS A 197 12.13 12.26 -35.85
C HIS A 197 12.32 10.75 -35.98
N ASP A 198 12.21 10.00 -34.87
CA ASP A 198 12.49 8.56 -34.84
C ASP A 198 11.43 7.79 -34.04
N ASN A 199 10.74 6.89 -34.74
CA ASN A 199 9.63 6.07 -34.27
C ASN A 199 9.98 4.58 -34.32
N GLN A 200 11.27 4.24 -34.39
CA GLN A 200 11.72 2.84 -34.44
C GLN A 200 11.22 2.04 -33.22
N TYR A 201 11.09 2.68 -32.06
CA TYR A 201 10.61 2.06 -30.82
C TYR A 201 9.10 2.21 -30.57
N GLY A 202 8.38 2.90 -31.46
CA GLY A 202 6.96 3.18 -31.29
C GLY A 202 6.72 4.36 -30.35
N ASN A 203 5.60 5.06 -30.54
CA ASN A 203 5.26 6.29 -29.82
C ASN A 203 6.41 7.31 -29.78
N PHE A 204 7.30 7.29 -30.78
CA PHE A 204 8.52 8.10 -30.81
C PHE A 204 9.42 7.96 -29.59
N LEU A 205 9.34 6.87 -28.82
CA LEU A 205 10.20 6.70 -27.65
C LEU A 205 11.67 6.74 -28.04
N VAL A 206 12.53 7.30 -27.19
CA VAL A 206 13.99 7.34 -27.40
C VAL A 206 14.66 5.98 -27.23
N MET A 207 13.95 5.01 -26.63
CA MET A 207 14.40 3.63 -26.43
C MET A 207 13.19 2.68 -26.37
N ASN A 208 13.42 1.39 -26.62
CA ASN A 208 12.40 0.37 -26.46
C ASN A 208 12.01 0.23 -24.99
N ASN A 209 10.72 0.39 -24.66
CA ASN A 209 10.22 0.32 -23.29
C ASN A 209 9.48 -0.98 -22.95
N GLY A 210 9.89 -2.09 -23.57
CA GLY A 210 9.32 -3.42 -23.31
C GLY A 210 8.38 -3.94 -24.40
N ASP A 211 8.45 -3.41 -25.63
CA ASP A 211 7.76 -4.00 -26.78
C ASP A 211 8.67 -5.05 -27.45
N PRO A 212 8.31 -6.35 -27.40
CA PRO A 212 9.11 -7.44 -27.97
C PRO A 212 9.24 -7.37 -29.50
N ASN A 213 8.42 -6.55 -30.17
CA ASN A 213 8.44 -6.40 -31.63
C ASN A 213 9.35 -5.26 -32.10
N ARG A 214 10.01 -4.55 -31.18
CA ARG A 214 10.88 -3.41 -31.51
C ARG A 214 12.36 -3.75 -31.27
N PRO A 215 13.29 -3.05 -31.94
CA PRO A 215 14.73 -3.27 -31.73
C PRO A 215 15.11 -3.09 -30.26
N ASN A 216 16.23 -3.70 -29.84
CA ASN A 216 16.80 -3.54 -28.49
C ASN A 216 15.81 -3.85 -27.35
N PHE A 217 14.95 -4.86 -27.54
CA PHE A 217 13.96 -5.26 -26.55
C PHE A 217 14.58 -5.67 -25.21
N VAL A 218 14.09 -5.01 -24.16
CA VAL A 218 14.33 -5.35 -22.76
C VAL A 218 12.98 -5.21 -22.04
N ALA A 219 12.54 -6.28 -21.38
CA ALA A 219 11.33 -6.27 -20.56
C ALA A 219 11.53 -5.44 -19.28
N GLY A 220 10.44 -5.02 -18.63
CA GLY A 220 10.53 -4.34 -17.32
C GLY A 220 10.68 -2.81 -17.38
N SER A 221 10.12 -2.17 -18.40
CA SER A 221 10.05 -0.71 -18.56
C SER A 221 11.42 0.02 -18.45
N PRO A 222 12.40 -0.28 -19.31
CA PRO A 222 13.75 0.31 -19.24
C PRO A 222 13.77 1.84 -19.39
N LEU A 223 12.77 2.48 -20.02
CA LEU A 223 12.66 3.94 -20.05
C LEU A 223 12.41 4.51 -18.64
N CYS A 224 11.59 3.82 -17.85
CA CYS A 224 11.25 4.24 -16.49
C CYS A 224 12.43 4.01 -15.55
N THR A 225 13.07 2.84 -15.63
CA THR A 225 14.18 2.46 -14.74
C THR A 225 15.50 3.15 -15.09
N ALA A 226 15.59 3.82 -16.25
CA ALA A 226 16.69 4.75 -16.56
C ALA A 226 16.74 5.94 -15.58
N CYS A 227 15.58 6.38 -15.06
CA CYS A 227 15.48 7.48 -14.10
C CYS A 227 15.10 7.00 -12.69
N HIS A 228 14.13 6.10 -12.59
CA HIS A 228 13.58 5.65 -11.31
C HIS A 228 14.30 4.39 -10.82
N GLN A 229 14.83 4.47 -9.60
CA GLN A 229 15.53 3.38 -8.94
C GLN A 229 14.92 3.09 -7.55
N PRO A 230 13.71 2.51 -7.49
CA PRO A 230 13.08 2.19 -6.22
C PRO A 230 13.96 1.21 -5.42
N VAL A 231 14.07 1.45 -4.11
CA VAL A 231 14.85 0.61 -3.21
C VAL A 231 14.34 -0.83 -3.27
N ASN A 232 15.24 -1.80 -3.41
CA ASN A 232 14.94 -3.24 -3.41
C ASN A 232 14.01 -3.75 -4.54
N TRP A 233 13.79 -2.98 -5.60
CA TRP A 233 12.95 -3.38 -6.74
C TRP A 233 13.35 -4.71 -7.36
N ASP A 234 14.66 -4.97 -7.50
CA ASP A 234 15.21 -6.22 -8.05
C ASP A 234 14.80 -7.48 -7.26
N SER A 235 14.43 -7.33 -5.99
CA SER A 235 13.98 -8.43 -5.13
C SER A 235 12.46 -8.48 -4.94
N SER A 236 11.72 -7.54 -5.54
CA SER A 236 10.26 -7.50 -5.44
C SER A 236 9.62 -8.63 -6.21
N SER A 237 8.57 -9.24 -5.67
CA SER A 237 7.74 -10.19 -6.42
C SER A 237 6.99 -9.53 -7.58
N HIS A 238 6.85 -8.20 -7.56
CA HIS A 238 6.29 -7.45 -8.69
C HIS A 238 7.31 -7.17 -9.81
N ASN A 239 8.60 -7.42 -9.58
CA ASN A 239 9.63 -7.31 -10.60
C ASN A 239 9.94 -8.68 -11.24
N SER A 240 8.92 -9.30 -11.83
CA SER A 240 9.04 -10.60 -12.47
C SER A 240 8.52 -10.55 -13.90
N THR A 241 9.43 -10.37 -14.85
CA THR A 241 9.12 -10.34 -16.29
C THR A 241 8.66 -11.69 -16.85
N LEU A 242 8.79 -12.77 -16.06
CA LEU A 242 8.29 -14.11 -16.38
C LEU A 242 6.79 -14.26 -16.11
N VAL A 243 6.18 -13.35 -15.35
CA VAL A 243 4.75 -13.34 -15.08
C VAL A 243 4.09 -12.42 -16.11
N GLU A 244 3.15 -12.94 -16.88
CA GLU A 244 2.53 -12.24 -18.01
C GLU A 244 1.89 -10.91 -17.59
N SER A 245 1.17 -10.89 -16.45
CA SER A 245 0.55 -9.67 -15.91
C SER A 245 1.57 -8.60 -15.45
N LEU A 246 2.83 -8.99 -15.26
CA LEU A 246 3.95 -8.11 -14.86
C LEU A 246 4.95 -7.86 -16.00
N ALA A 247 4.74 -8.40 -17.20
CA ALA A 247 5.66 -8.27 -18.32
C ALA A 247 5.89 -6.79 -18.72
N ALA A 248 4.86 -5.95 -18.54
CA ALA A 248 4.92 -4.52 -18.78
C ALA A 248 5.66 -3.72 -17.69
N GLY A 249 6.19 -4.38 -16.65
CA GLY A 249 7.01 -3.75 -15.61
C GLY A 249 6.27 -2.66 -14.84
N CYS A 250 6.86 -1.47 -14.76
CA CYS A 250 6.27 -0.31 -14.10
C CYS A 250 4.88 0.04 -14.67
N LEU A 251 4.69 -0.17 -15.98
CA LEU A 251 3.43 0.10 -16.68
C LEU A 251 2.33 -0.95 -16.39
N SER A 252 2.60 -1.99 -15.60
CA SER A 252 1.55 -2.84 -15.05
C SER A 252 0.71 -2.11 -13.99
N CYS A 253 1.29 -1.12 -13.29
CA CYS A 253 0.61 -0.35 -12.25
C CYS A 253 0.45 1.13 -12.59
N HIS A 254 1.44 1.71 -13.25
CA HIS A 254 1.48 3.14 -13.56
C HIS A 254 1.02 3.44 -14.99
N ALA A 255 0.47 4.64 -15.18
CA ALA A 255 0.19 5.22 -16.49
C ALA A 255 1.06 6.48 -16.66
N ALA A 256 1.90 6.52 -17.69
CA ALA A 256 2.73 7.70 -17.95
C ALA A 256 1.88 8.90 -18.40
N HIS A 257 0.75 8.63 -19.04
CA HIS A 257 -0.18 9.64 -19.54
C HIS A 257 -1.62 9.22 -19.31
N ASN A 258 -2.51 10.20 -19.13
CA ASN A 258 -3.95 9.99 -18.93
C ASN A 258 -4.27 9.02 -17.77
N ALA A 259 -3.55 9.13 -16.65
CA ALA A 259 -3.75 8.26 -15.49
C ALA A 259 -5.14 8.50 -14.84
N PRO A 260 -6.03 7.49 -14.78
CA PRO A 260 -7.35 7.63 -14.15
C PRO A 260 -7.29 8.07 -12.70
N TRP A 261 -6.21 7.68 -11.99
CA TRP A 261 -5.86 8.28 -10.72
C TRP A 261 -4.57 9.08 -10.88
N ALA A 262 -4.76 10.38 -11.07
CA ALA A 262 -3.70 11.37 -11.25
C ALA A 262 -2.65 11.28 -10.14
N VAL A 263 -3.06 11.19 -8.88
CA VAL A 263 -2.15 11.05 -7.74
C VAL A 263 -1.28 9.80 -7.92
N ARG A 264 0.05 9.96 -8.00
CA ARG A 264 1.02 8.85 -8.22
C ARG A 264 0.85 8.10 -9.56
N LEU A 265 0.04 8.63 -10.47
CA LEU A 265 -0.12 8.16 -11.86
C LEU A 265 -0.47 6.67 -11.96
N LEU A 266 -1.54 6.24 -11.29
CA LEU A 266 -1.95 4.83 -11.30
C LEU A 266 -3.01 4.53 -12.37
N ARG A 267 -3.04 3.27 -12.82
CA ARG A 267 -3.97 2.78 -13.85
C ARG A 267 -5.40 2.55 -13.35
N GLY A 268 -5.58 2.34 -12.05
CA GLY A 268 -6.92 2.27 -11.43
C GLY A 268 -7.50 3.66 -11.21
N THR A 269 -8.82 3.75 -11.00
CA THR A 269 -9.49 5.02 -10.61
C THR A 269 -9.25 5.41 -9.15
N LYS A 270 -8.64 4.51 -8.39
CA LYS A 270 -8.18 4.66 -7.01
C LYS A 270 -7.06 3.65 -6.74
N GLN A 271 -6.40 3.73 -5.58
CA GLN A 271 -5.24 2.89 -5.30
C GLN A 271 -5.57 1.39 -5.35
N SER A 272 -6.69 0.98 -4.74
CA SER A 272 -7.08 -0.43 -4.65
C SER A 272 -7.42 -1.03 -6.02
N ASP A 273 -7.98 -0.25 -6.95
CA ASP A 273 -8.35 -0.71 -8.29
C ASP A 273 -7.12 -1.13 -9.10
N THR A 274 -5.96 -0.52 -8.83
CA THR A 274 -4.70 -0.90 -9.49
C THR A 274 -4.25 -2.30 -9.08
N CYS A 275 -4.45 -2.66 -7.81
CA CYS A 275 -4.08 -3.98 -7.29
C CYS A 275 -5.17 -5.04 -7.55
N LEU A 276 -6.42 -4.70 -7.19
CA LEU A 276 -7.58 -5.59 -7.20
C LEU A 276 -8.29 -5.63 -8.56
N GLY A 277 -8.10 -4.65 -9.43
CA GLY A 277 -8.69 -4.65 -10.78
C GLY A 277 -7.94 -5.58 -11.72
N SER A 278 -6.61 -5.59 -11.63
CA SER A 278 -5.73 -6.31 -12.57
C SER A 278 -5.36 -7.71 -12.11
N CYS A 279 -4.84 -7.87 -10.88
CA CYS A 279 -4.21 -9.15 -10.47
C CYS A 279 -4.94 -9.79 -9.27
N HIS A 280 -5.07 -9.07 -8.15
CA HIS A 280 -5.52 -9.63 -6.87
C HIS A 280 -7.05 -9.84 -6.74
N ASN A 281 -7.73 -10.15 -7.85
CA ASN A 281 -9.17 -10.41 -7.97
C ASN A 281 -9.56 -11.89 -8.00
N GLY A 282 -8.58 -12.81 -8.14
CA GLY A 282 -8.82 -14.24 -8.33
C GLY A 282 -9.01 -14.70 -9.77
N ASN A 283 -8.95 -13.79 -10.75
CA ASN A 283 -8.86 -14.12 -12.17
C ASN A 283 -7.41 -14.32 -12.62
N ASP A 284 -6.45 -13.67 -11.96
CA ASP A 284 -5.01 -13.89 -12.20
C ASP A 284 -4.51 -15.03 -11.30
N THR A 285 -4.17 -16.17 -11.92
CA THR A 285 -3.66 -17.37 -11.24
C THR A 285 -2.24 -17.20 -10.70
N SER A 286 -1.52 -16.16 -11.12
CA SER A 286 -0.18 -15.83 -10.61
C SER A 286 -0.22 -15.03 -9.30
N SER A 287 -1.42 -14.62 -8.85
CA SER A 287 -1.59 -13.82 -7.65
C SER A 287 -2.61 -14.43 -6.67
N GLN A 288 -2.59 -13.96 -5.43
CA GLN A 288 -3.58 -14.35 -4.42
C GLN A 288 -4.85 -13.49 -4.55
N ASN A 289 -6.03 -14.09 -4.37
CA ASN A 289 -7.30 -13.37 -4.41
C ASN A 289 -7.54 -12.58 -3.10
N MET A 290 -7.15 -11.30 -3.09
CA MET A 290 -7.42 -10.41 -1.95
C MET A 290 -8.82 -9.82 -2.00
N LYS A 291 -9.35 -9.57 -3.21
CA LYS A 291 -10.64 -8.90 -3.43
C LYS A 291 -11.76 -9.57 -2.65
N ALA A 292 -11.82 -10.89 -2.66
CA ALA A 292 -12.83 -11.63 -1.91
C ALA A 292 -12.79 -11.33 -0.40
N LEU A 293 -11.61 -11.20 0.20
CA LEU A 293 -11.49 -10.94 1.63
C LEU A 293 -11.84 -9.50 2.01
N VAL A 294 -11.39 -8.53 1.21
CA VAL A 294 -11.52 -7.09 1.52
C VAL A 294 -12.83 -6.46 1.02
N THR A 295 -13.66 -7.21 0.30
CA THR A 295 -14.99 -6.75 -0.14
C THR A 295 -16.14 -7.55 0.46
N ALA A 296 -15.98 -8.87 0.68
CA ALA A 296 -17.07 -9.72 1.13
C ALA A 296 -17.08 -10.01 2.63
N SER A 297 -15.94 -9.91 3.34
CA SER A 297 -15.89 -10.23 4.77
C SER A 297 -16.65 -9.19 5.61
N PRO A 298 -17.51 -9.56 6.58
CA PRO A 298 -18.27 -8.59 7.38
C PRO A 298 -17.37 -7.66 8.20
N TYR A 299 -16.20 -8.13 8.63
CA TYR A 299 -15.22 -7.33 9.36
C TYR A 299 -13.91 -7.31 8.61
N ARG A 300 -13.43 -6.12 8.26
CA ARG A 300 -12.29 -5.92 7.35
C ARG A 300 -11.72 -4.53 7.46
N HIS A 301 -10.46 -4.38 7.07
CA HIS A 301 -9.92 -3.06 6.75
C HIS A 301 -10.55 -2.57 5.44
N PRO A 302 -11.13 -1.36 5.40
CA PRO A 302 -11.87 -0.89 4.23
C PRO A 302 -10.95 -0.32 3.15
N VAL A 303 -9.99 -1.13 2.69
CA VAL A 303 -9.00 -0.74 1.68
C VAL A 303 -9.59 -0.46 0.29
N ASP A 304 -10.87 -0.76 0.09
CA ASP A 304 -11.55 -0.62 -1.19
C ASP A 304 -12.73 0.39 -1.12
N ASP A 305 -12.81 1.21 -0.08
CA ASP A 305 -13.85 2.24 0.01
C ASP A 305 -13.44 3.56 -0.68
N LEU A 306 -14.44 4.31 -1.14
CA LEU A 306 -14.22 5.61 -1.79
C LEU A 306 -13.84 6.71 -0.78
N VAL A 307 -13.97 6.43 0.53
CA VAL A 307 -13.71 7.39 1.61
C VAL A 307 -12.22 7.51 1.91
N SER A 308 -11.46 6.42 1.75
CA SER A 308 -10.03 6.37 2.01
C SER A 308 -9.18 7.05 0.93
N ASP A 309 -9.71 7.21 -0.29
CA ASP A 309 -8.93 7.49 -1.50
C ASP A 309 -8.91 8.96 -2.02
N PRO A 310 -9.33 9.96 -1.23
CA PRO A 310 -8.66 11.26 -1.28
C PRO A 310 -7.92 11.62 0.02
N VAL A 311 -7.99 10.78 1.06
CA VAL A 311 -7.46 11.11 2.40
C VAL A 311 -6.02 10.65 2.59
N HIS A 312 -5.64 9.46 2.07
CA HIS A 312 -4.28 8.95 2.27
C HIS A 312 -3.22 9.72 1.48
N ASP A 313 -2.24 10.25 2.21
CA ASP A 313 -1.02 10.84 1.67
C ASP A 313 0.23 10.11 2.19
N GLU A 314 1.22 9.88 1.31
CA GLU A 314 2.46 9.17 1.66
C GLU A 314 3.31 9.92 2.71
N ASN A 315 3.09 11.23 2.83
CA ASN A 315 3.77 12.11 3.78
C ASN A 315 2.83 12.64 4.86
N GLU A 316 1.70 11.97 5.08
CA GLU A 316 0.83 12.30 6.21
C GLU A 316 1.54 12.06 7.55
N VAL A 317 1.11 12.81 8.57
CA VAL A 317 1.63 12.64 9.93
C VAL A 317 1.05 11.34 10.51
N LEU A 318 1.93 10.47 10.98
CA LEU A 318 1.58 9.23 11.66
C LEU A 318 1.71 9.39 13.19
N PRO A 319 0.82 8.80 13.99
CA PRO A 319 -0.35 8.03 13.59
C PRO A 319 -1.43 8.86 12.88
N ALA A 320 -2.07 8.27 11.86
CA ALA A 320 -3.00 8.99 10.98
C ALA A 320 -4.16 9.63 11.77
N GLU A 321 -4.53 10.87 11.42
CA GLU A 321 -5.58 11.60 12.15
C GLU A 321 -7.01 11.20 11.76
N THR A 322 -7.19 10.74 10.52
CA THR A 322 -8.47 10.36 9.92
C THR A 322 -8.49 8.86 9.71
N TYR A 323 -9.67 8.25 9.84
CA TYR A 323 -9.84 6.83 9.59
C TYR A 323 -9.83 6.56 8.07
N HIS A 324 -8.70 6.04 7.58
CA HIS A 324 -8.52 5.52 6.23
C HIS A 324 -7.47 4.42 6.23
N VAL A 325 -7.49 3.57 5.21
CA VAL A 325 -6.47 2.55 5.00
C VAL A 325 -6.42 2.17 3.53
N GLN A 326 -5.22 1.98 2.98
CA GLN A 326 -4.95 1.52 1.62
C GLN A 326 -4.00 0.33 1.63
N CYS A 327 -3.80 -0.36 0.50
CA CYS A 327 -2.87 -1.49 0.47
C CYS A 327 -1.43 -1.06 0.80
N VAL A 328 -1.06 0.16 0.39
CA VAL A 328 0.27 0.74 0.63
C VAL A 328 0.56 1.08 2.10
N ASP A 329 -0.47 1.11 2.95
CA ASP A 329 -0.27 1.33 4.38
C ASP A 329 0.37 0.12 5.08
N CYS A 330 0.16 -1.07 4.52
CA CYS A 330 0.70 -2.32 5.05
C CYS A 330 1.73 -2.96 4.14
N HIS A 331 1.84 -2.53 2.88
CA HIS A 331 2.72 -3.13 1.89
C HIS A 331 3.50 -2.07 1.11
N ASN A 332 4.76 -2.33 0.81
CA ASN A 332 5.46 -1.53 -0.19
C ASN A 332 5.49 -2.31 -1.52
N PRO A 333 4.72 -1.92 -2.56
CA PRO A 333 4.65 -2.69 -3.80
C PRO A 333 6.00 -2.79 -4.54
N HIS A 334 6.94 -1.88 -4.26
CA HIS A 334 8.28 -1.93 -4.84
C HIS A 334 9.24 -2.86 -4.09
N GLN A 335 8.87 -3.37 -2.90
CA GLN A 335 9.74 -4.21 -2.07
C GLN A 335 9.10 -5.53 -1.63
N ALA A 336 7.77 -5.63 -1.73
CA ALA A 336 7.00 -6.77 -1.29
C ALA A 336 7.46 -8.06 -2.00
N ASN A 337 7.74 -9.10 -1.22
CA ASN A 337 8.18 -10.39 -1.73
C ASN A 337 7.78 -11.53 -0.77
N SER A 338 8.15 -12.77 -1.13
CA SER A 338 7.80 -13.98 -0.36
C SER A 338 8.86 -14.42 0.66
N ALA A 339 9.95 -13.68 0.84
CA ALA A 339 11.02 -14.07 1.76
C ALA A 339 10.48 -14.19 3.20
N ASN A 340 10.84 -15.27 3.88
CA ASN A 340 10.44 -15.56 5.27
C ASN A 340 8.92 -15.57 5.53
N ALA A 341 8.09 -15.64 4.48
CA ALA A 341 6.65 -15.76 4.62
C ALA A 341 6.23 -17.23 4.80
N PRO A 342 5.23 -17.54 5.65
CA PRO A 342 4.48 -16.61 6.51
C PRO A 342 5.28 -16.18 7.75
N LEU A 343 4.87 -15.08 8.38
CA LEU A 343 5.36 -14.63 9.69
C LEU A 343 5.44 -15.78 10.71
N ALA A 344 6.63 -16.02 11.25
CA ALA A 344 6.91 -17.16 12.14
C ALA A 344 7.87 -16.85 13.31
N SER A 345 8.40 -15.64 13.42
CA SER A 345 9.42 -15.28 14.42
C SER A 345 9.17 -13.89 15.01
N PRO A 346 8.17 -13.74 15.90
CA PRO A 346 7.79 -12.44 16.43
C PRO A 346 8.97 -11.74 17.14
N PRO A 347 9.18 -10.43 16.92
CA PRO A 347 8.27 -9.52 16.23
C PRO A 347 8.63 -9.32 14.74
N GLN A 348 9.62 -10.05 14.22
CA GLN A 348 10.22 -9.80 12.91
C GLN A 348 9.19 -9.79 11.78
N ILE A 349 9.38 -8.91 10.80
CA ILE A 349 8.57 -8.89 9.59
C ILE A 349 9.03 -9.95 8.58
N ASP A 350 8.14 -10.32 7.66
CA ASP A 350 8.48 -11.07 6.46
C ASP A 350 8.61 -10.14 5.25
N GLY A 351 8.89 -10.72 4.08
CA GLY A 351 9.03 -10.01 2.82
C GLY A 351 7.79 -9.25 2.37
N ARG A 352 6.59 -9.58 2.88
CA ARG A 352 5.33 -8.93 2.48
C ARG A 352 5.16 -7.56 3.12
N LEU A 353 5.73 -7.36 4.32
CA LEU A 353 5.71 -6.08 5.06
C LEU A 353 7.01 -5.27 4.87
N ARG A 354 7.92 -5.74 4.02
CA ARG A 354 9.21 -5.09 3.79
C ARG A 354 9.03 -3.69 3.19
N GLY A 355 9.78 -2.73 3.72
CA GLY A 355 9.85 -1.37 3.16
C GLY A 355 8.64 -0.49 3.48
N VAL A 356 7.74 -0.94 4.36
CA VAL A 356 6.63 -0.12 4.86
C VAL A 356 7.19 0.97 5.77
N ARG A 357 6.92 2.24 5.43
CA ARG A 357 7.34 3.38 6.25
C ARG A 357 6.50 3.47 7.51
N ILE A 358 7.12 3.89 8.61
CA ILE A 358 6.46 4.05 9.91
C ILE A 358 6.44 5.50 10.39
N ASP A 359 7.11 6.40 9.67
CA ASP A 359 7.10 7.83 9.93
C ASP A 359 7.44 8.68 8.68
N THR A 360 7.33 9.99 8.84
CA THR A 360 7.60 10.99 7.79
C THR A 360 9.10 11.19 7.52
N VAL A 361 9.99 10.74 8.41
CA VAL A 361 11.45 10.81 8.25
C VAL A 361 11.98 9.69 7.35
N GLY A 362 11.18 8.64 7.14
CA GLY A 362 11.48 7.53 6.24
C GLY A 362 12.00 6.28 6.94
N ASN A 363 11.82 6.16 8.26
CA ASN A 363 12.09 4.90 8.94
C ASN A 363 11.12 3.82 8.44
N VAL A 364 11.61 2.59 8.34
CA VAL A 364 10.82 1.44 7.87
C VAL A 364 10.57 0.46 9.00
N ALA A 365 9.46 -0.28 8.90
CA ALA A 365 9.10 -1.31 9.87
C ALA A 365 10.15 -2.42 9.91
N THR A 366 10.57 -2.79 11.12
CA THR A 366 11.37 -3.98 11.43
C THR A 366 10.59 -5.00 12.24
N ALA A 367 9.46 -4.58 12.80
CA ALA A 367 8.55 -5.38 13.59
C ALA A 367 7.10 -5.22 13.10
N GLU A 368 6.33 -6.31 13.07
CA GLU A 368 4.95 -6.31 12.55
C GLU A 368 4.06 -5.26 13.25
N TYR A 369 4.15 -5.17 14.58
CA TYR A 369 3.31 -4.24 15.35
C TYR A 369 3.53 -2.77 14.97
N GLN A 370 4.69 -2.40 14.43
CA GLN A 370 4.98 -1.03 14.00
C GLN A 370 4.10 -0.64 12.82
N VAL A 371 3.76 -1.60 11.94
CA VAL A 371 2.81 -1.38 10.83
C VAL A 371 1.41 -1.11 11.39
N CYS A 372 0.97 -1.90 12.36
CA CYS A 372 -0.34 -1.71 13.00
C CYS A 372 -0.43 -0.37 13.76
N PHE A 373 0.65 0.04 14.42
CA PHE A 373 0.68 1.25 15.25
C PHE A 373 0.64 2.55 14.45
N ARG A 374 0.81 2.50 13.12
CA ARG A 374 0.54 3.65 12.24
C ARG A 374 -0.90 4.19 12.38
N CYS A 375 -1.85 3.34 12.76
CA CYS A 375 -3.26 3.73 12.94
C CYS A 375 -3.79 3.39 14.34
N HIS A 376 -3.28 2.33 14.98
CA HIS A 376 -3.79 1.84 16.26
C HIS A 376 -3.05 2.38 17.49
N ALA A 377 -2.15 3.35 17.33
CA ALA A 377 -1.41 3.97 18.43
C ALA A 377 -1.58 5.51 18.47
N GLY A 378 -1.05 6.12 19.52
CA GLY A 378 -1.11 7.56 19.77
C GLY A 378 -2.50 8.09 20.15
N ASP A 379 -2.58 9.42 20.23
CA ASP A 379 -3.78 10.15 20.69
C ASP A 379 -5.01 9.96 19.78
N LYS A 380 -4.79 9.47 18.56
CA LYS A 380 -5.82 9.27 17.53
C LYS A 380 -6.33 7.83 17.49
N ALA A 381 -5.74 6.90 18.24
CA ALA A 381 -6.13 5.48 18.23
C ALA A 381 -7.63 5.25 18.51
N SER A 382 -8.26 6.12 19.30
CA SER A 382 -9.70 6.07 19.60
C SER A 382 -10.58 6.41 18.39
N ARG A 383 -10.05 7.09 17.37
CA ARG A 383 -10.78 7.47 16.15
C ARG A 383 -10.99 6.30 15.19
N PHE A 384 -10.21 5.23 15.32
CA PHE A 384 -10.30 4.03 14.49
C PHE A 384 -11.31 2.99 15.02
N ALA A 385 -12.12 3.36 16.02
CA ALA A 385 -13.27 2.60 16.49
C ALA A 385 -14.52 2.97 15.66
N GLY A 386 -14.69 2.35 14.50
CA GLY A 386 -15.86 2.56 13.63
C GLY A 386 -17.21 2.18 14.28
N ILE A 387 -18.27 2.86 13.82
CA ILE A 387 -19.54 3.21 14.49
C ILE A 387 -20.53 2.03 14.64
N THR A 388 -20.10 0.78 14.49
CA THR A 388 -20.98 -0.41 14.56
C THR A 388 -20.46 -1.56 15.41
N GLN A 389 -19.25 -1.45 15.96
CA GLN A 389 -18.62 -2.52 16.72
C GLN A 389 -18.80 -2.32 18.23
N THR A 390 -19.06 -3.41 18.95
CA THR A 390 -19.20 -3.36 20.41
C THR A 390 -17.81 -3.26 21.01
N MET A 391 -17.33 -2.03 21.24
CA MET A 391 -16.11 -1.84 22.02
C MET A 391 -16.36 -2.23 23.47
N PRO A 392 -15.51 -3.08 24.08
CA PRO A 392 -15.63 -3.40 25.51
C PRO A 392 -15.58 -2.12 26.35
N ASN A 393 -16.54 -1.96 27.25
CA ASN A 393 -16.65 -0.80 28.13
C ASN A 393 -15.77 -1.02 29.37
N ARG A 394 -14.45 -0.94 29.20
CA ARG A 394 -13.48 -1.31 30.24
C ARG A 394 -13.47 -0.34 31.44
N VAL A 395 -13.07 -0.84 32.62
CA VAL A 395 -12.78 0.02 33.79
C VAL A 395 -11.65 0.99 33.47
N ILE A 396 -10.54 0.46 32.94
CA ILE A 396 -9.45 1.23 32.33
C ILE A 396 -9.63 1.18 30.81
N ALA A 397 -10.15 2.27 30.25
CA ALA A 397 -10.41 2.41 28.82
C ALA A 397 -9.23 3.12 28.13
N GLU A 398 -8.19 2.37 27.83
CA GLU A 398 -7.05 2.84 27.03
C GLU A 398 -7.30 2.50 25.55
N PRO A 399 -7.44 3.47 24.64
CA PRO A 399 -7.54 3.20 23.22
C PRO A 399 -6.18 3.01 22.55
N ASN A 400 -5.11 3.56 23.12
CA ASN A 400 -3.80 3.57 22.50
C ASN A 400 -3.07 2.23 22.73
N GLN A 401 -2.83 1.49 21.65
CA GLN A 401 -2.24 0.16 21.76
C GLN A 401 -0.77 0.19 22.18
N GLU A 402 -0.04 1.27 21.93
CA GLU A 402 1.34 1.40 22.43
C GLU A 402 1.37 1.38 23.96
N ASN A 403 0.37 2.00 24.60
CA ASN A 403 0.22 2.04 26.05
C ASN A 403 -0.27 0.71 26.61
N ARG A 404 -1.10 -0.04 25.87
CA ARG A 404 -1.64 -1.34 26.31
C ARG A 404 -0.63 -2.47 26.22
N PHE A 405 0.36 -2.34 25.35
CA PHE A 405 1.46 -3.29 25.25
C PHE A 405 2.75 -2.81 25.93
N ASP A 406 2.74 -1.72 26.70
CA ASP A 406 3.91 -1.24 27.43
C ASP A 406 4.46 -2.32 28.39
N LEU A 407 5.79 -2.51 28.41
CA LEU A 407 6.48 -3.49 29.26
C LEU A 407 6.23 -3.26 30.76
N GLN A 408 5.96 -2.01 31.16
CA GLN A 408 5.65 -1.66 32.54
C GLN A 408 4.23 -2.07 32.96
N ASN A 409 3.37 -2.48 32.01
CA ASN A 409 2.04 -2.92 32.34
C ASN A 409 2.07 -4.15 33.25
N PRO A 410 1.24 -4.17 34.31
CA PRO A 410 1.17 -5.29 35.25
C PRO A 410 0.85 -6.61 34.55
N SER A 411 0.08 -6.55 33.46
CA SER A 411 -0.19 -7.67 32.58
C SER A 411 -0.46 -7.18 31.15
N PHE A 412 0.05 -7.93 30.18
CA PHE A 412 -0.14 -7.72 28.74
C PHE A 412 0.24 -9.01 27.98
N HIS A 413 -0.28 -9.20 26.77
CA HIS A 413 0.27 -10.18 25.84
C HIS A 413 1.51 -9.61 25.13
N PRO A 414 2.60 -10.38 25.00
CA PRO A 414 3.90 -9.83 24.60
C PRO A 414 3.99 -9.56 23.09
N VAL A 415 3.49 -8.41 22.65
CA VAL A 415 3.61 -7.96 21.24
C VAL A 415 4.87 -7.10 21.06
N THR A 416 5.00 -6.05 21.86
CA THR A 416 6.06 -5.03 21.72
C THR A 416 7.31 -5.35 22.53
N ALA A 417 7.22 -6.22 23.54
CA ALA A 417 8.33 -6.56 24.42
C ALA A 417 8.31 -8.05 24.79
N ASP A 418 9.50 -8.62 24.98
CA ASP A 418 9.62 -10.01 25.43
C ASP A 418 9.10 -10.14 26.86
N ARG A 419 8.19 -11.08 27.07
CA ARG A 419 7.72 -11.41 28.42
C ARG A 419 7.41 -12.89 28.49
N ARG A 420 7.89 -13.52 29.57
CA ARG A 420 7.62 -14.92 29.87
C ARG A 420 7.39 -15.11 31.36
N SER A 421 6.36 -15.87 31.70
CA SER A 421 6.18 -16.47 33.02
C SER A 421 6.45 -17.99 32.93
N ASN A 422 6.11 -18.76 33.96
CA ASN A 422 6.08 -20.22 33.85
C ASN A 422 5.14 -20.74 32.74
N GLY A 423 4.26 -19.88 32.20
CA GLY A 423 3.41 -20.19 31.07
C GLY A 423 2.42 -21.31 31.35
N ALA A 424 2.03 -21.55 32.61
CA ALA A 424 1.25 -22.73 32.98
C ALA A 424 -0.08 -22.89 32.21
N SER A 425 -0.67 -21.77 31.77
CA SER A 425 -1.88 -21.78 30.94
C SER A 425 -1.64 -21.98 29.45
N LEU A 426 -0.40 -21.94 28.97
CA LEU A 426 -0.06 -22.15 27.57
C LEU A 426 -0.08 -23.65 27.23
N LEU A 427 -0.34 -23.95 25.96
CA LEU A 427 -0.09 -25.28 25.40
C LEU A 427 1.38 -25.66 25.61
N ALA A 428 1.64 -26.94 25.89
CA ALA A 428 2.96 -27.45 26.26
C ALA A 428 4.06 -27.11 25.22
N THR A 429 3.69 -27.00 23.94
CA THR A 429 4.59 -26.60 22.84
C THR A 429 5.07 -25.16 22.93
N TYR A 430 4.30 -24.26 23.55
CA TYR A 430 4.63 -22.83 23.67
C TYR A 430 5.29 -22.48 25.01
N GLN A 431 5.03 -23.25 26.06
CA GLN A 431 5.63 -23.05 27.39
C GLN A 431 7.16 -22.85 27.39
N PRO A 432 7.97 -23.61 26.61
CA PRO A 432 9.43 -23.48 26.65
C PRO A 432 9.98 -22.28 25.85
N THR A 433 9.24 -21.75 24.87
CA THR A 433 9.82 -20.90 23.81
C THR A 433 9.04 -19.62 23.49
N MET A 434 7.74 -19.54 23.82
CA MET A 434 6.92 -18.38 23.47
C MET A 434 7.23 -17.21 24.42
N THR A 435 7.99 -16.23 23.95
CA THR A 435 8.28 -14.97 24.64
C THR A 435 7.60 -13.77 24.01
N ARG A 436 7.07 -13.95 22.79
CA ARG A 436 6.46 -12.89 21.97
C ARG A 436 5.41 -13.47 21.02
N ILE A 437 4.45 -12.64 20.62
CA ILE A 437 3.41 -12.95 19.64
C ILE A 437 3.25 -11.81 18.63
N TYR A 438 2.66 -12.11 17.49
CA TYR A 438 2.25 -11.15 16.47
C TYR A 438 0.85 -10.57 16.78
N CYS A 439 0.57 -9.36 16.32
CA CYS A 439 -0.79 -8.85 16.25
C CYS A 439 -1.65 -9.81 15.41
N SER A 440 -1.10 -10.34 14.31
CA SER A 440 -1.79 -11.29 13.43
C SER A 440 -1.96 -12.70 13.99
N ASP A 441 -1.43 -13.01 15.18
CA ASP A 441 -1.79 -14.24 15.90
C ASP A 441 -3.24 -14.19 16.41
N CYS A 442 -3.76 -12.96 16.62
CA CYS A 442 -5.14 -12.72 17.02
C CYS A 442 -5.98 -12.07 15.92
N HIS A 443 -5.42 -11.07 15.22
CA HIS A 443 -6.10 -10.30 14.18
C HIS A 443 -5.72 -10.78 12.77
N GLY A 444 -6.57 -11.61 12.17
CA GLY A 444 -6.30 -12.18 10.87
C GLY A 444 -7.55 -12.70 10.19
N SER A 445 -7.44 -13.04 8.91
CA SER A 445 -8.55 -13.64 8.19
C SER A 445 -8.93 -15.00 8.76
N SER A 446 -10.21 -15.22 9.05
CA SER A 446 -10.75 -16.53 9.41
C SER A 446 -10.67 -17.56 8.28
N GLN A 447 -10.33 -17.13 7.05
CA GLN A 447 -10.12 -18.02 5.91
C GLN A 447 -8.64 -18.28 5.63
N SER A 448 -7.73 -17.64 6.37
CA SER A 448 -6.28 -17.74 6.16
C SER A 448 -5.72 -19.14 6.43
N ARG A 449 -4.54 -19.43 5.88
CA ARG A 449 -3.74 -20.62 6.24
C ARG A 449 -3.49 -20.70 7.74
N LYS A 450 -3.20 -19.57 8.40
CA LYS A 450 -3.03 -19.49 9.85
C LYS A 450 -4.30 -19.89 10.61
N ALA A 451 -5.48 -19.60 10.08
CA ALA A 451 -6.76 -20.05 10.63
C ALA A 451 -7.10 -21.53 10.29
N GLY A 452 -6.28 -22.22 9.48
CA GLY A 452 -6.54 -23.57 9.00
C GLY A 452 -7.30 -23.63 7.65
N GLY A 453 -7.49 -22.49 7.00
CA GLY A 453 -8.08 -22.39 5.66
C GLY A 453 -7.04 -22.36 4.53
N ALA A 454 -7.47 -21.95 3.33
CA ALA A 454 -6.62 -21.87 2.14
C ALA A 454 -6.28 -20.42 1.73
N GLY A 455 -6.91 -19.42 2.35
CA GLY A 455 -6.72 -18.01 2.05
C GLY A 455 -5.38 -17.44 2.51
N PRO A 456 -5.05 -16.21 2.12
CA PRO A 456 -3.86 -15.49 2.57
C PRO A 456 -3.89 -15.18 4.07
N ASP A 457 -2.71 -15.18 4.68
CA ASP A 457 -2.52 -14.72 6.07
C ASP A 457 -2.51 -13.19 6.13
N GLY A 458 -2.98 -12.64 7.24
CA GLY A 458 -3.00 -11.19 7.50
C GLY A 458 -4.40 -10.63 7.80
N PRO A 459 -4.49 -9.38 8.29
CA PRO A 459 -5.73 -8.76 8.75
C PRO A 459 -6.59 -8.17 7.61
N HIS A 460 -6.79 -8.93 6.52
CA HIS A 460 -7.54 -8.47 5.35
C HIS A 460 -9.05 -8.44 5.59
N GLY A 461 -9.60 -9.54 6.12
CA GLY A 461 -11.03 -9.66 6.42
C GLY A 461 -11.39 -10.99 7.08
N SER A 462 -12.34 -10.96 8.03
CA SER A 462 -12.79 -12.11 8.82
C SER A 462 -14.31 -12.14 8.97
N GLN A 463 -14.85 -13.32 9.23
CA GLN A 463 -16.24 -13.50 9.66
C GLN A 463 -16.46 -13.11 11.14
N TYR A 464 -15.37 -12.98 11.91
CA TYR A 464 -15.42 -12.66 13.34
C TYR A 464 -15.14 -11.16 13.58
N GLU A 465 -15.91 -10.56 14.50
CA GLU A 465 -15.81 -9.13 14.86
C GLU A 465 -14.37 -8.76 15.23
N HIS A 466 -13.95 -7.53 14.91
CA HIS A 466 -12.57 -7.03 15.07
C HIS A 466 -11.50 -7.77 14.25
N ILE A 467 -11.90 -8.37 13.12
CA ILE A 467 -11.00 -9.07 12.19
C ILE A 467 -10.25 -10.19 12.92
N LEU A 468 -10.94 -10.96 13.76
CA LEU A 468 -10.30 -11.99 14.56
C LEU A 468 -10.05 -13.26 13.74
N LEU A 469 -8.91 -13.90 13.96
CA LEU A 469 -8.48 -15.11 13.26
C LEU A 469 -9.41 -16.31 13.52
N ALA A 470 -10.00 -16.35 14.72
CA ALA A 470 -10.90 -17.38 15.20
C ALA A 470 -11.95 -16.76 16.14
N GLN A 471 -12.94 -17.56 16.53
CA GLN A 471 -14.05 -17.05 17.33
C GLN A 471 -13.60 -16.63 18.72
N TYR A 472 -14.04 -15.43 19.13
CA TYR A 472 -14.00 -14.97 20.50
C TYR A 472 -15.38 -14.39 20.84
N TYR A 473 -16.15 -15.12 21.64
CA TYR A 473 -17.53 -14.78 21.94
C TYR A 473 -17.61 -13.56 22.88
N MET A 474 -18.12 -12.45 22.33
CA MET A 474 -18.27 -11.15 23.00
C MET A 474 -19.71 -10.61 22.90
N PRO A 475 -20.70 -11.30 23.48
CA PRO A 475 -22.09 -10.84 23.44
C PRO A 475 -22.28 -9.49 24.14
N ARG A 476 -23.29 -8.72 23.75
CA ARG A 476 -23.77 -7.60 24.55
C ARG A 476 -24.46 -8.12 25.81
N VAL A 477 -24.50 -7.31 26.87
CA VAL A 477 -25.14 -7.71 28.13
C VAL A 477 -26.65 -8.00 27.96
N THR A 478 -27.27 -7.41 26.94
CA THR A 478 -28.67 -7.61 26.56
C THR A 478 -28.91 -8.87 25.74
N ASP A 479 -27.86 -9.46 25.18
CA ASP A 479 -27.98 -10.64 24.33
C ASP A 479 -28.27 -11.88 25.19
N PRO A 480 -29.07 -12.84 24.70
CA PRO A 480 -29.28 -14.10 25.39
C PRO A 480 -27.95 -14.82 25.63
N ARG A 481 -27.70 -15.21 26.88
CA ARG A 481 -26.51 -15.98 27.24
C ARG A 481 -26.65 -17.42 26.74
N ILE A 482 -25.55 -17.95 26.23
CA ILE A 482 -25.47 -19.32 25.74
C ILE A 482 -24.57 -20.16 26.65
N ALA A 483 -24.81 -21.47 26.65
CA ALA A 483 -23.95 -22.41 27.36
C ALA A 483 -22.52 -22.37 26.78
N TYR A 484 -21.55 -22.55 27.67
CA TYR A 484 -20.14 -22.63 27.31
C TYR A 484 -19.88 -23.72 26.26
N ASN A 485 -19.12 -23.36 25.24
CA ASN A 485 -18.50 -24.29 24.31
C ASN A 485 -17.09 -23.81 23.98
N ALA A 486 -16.11 -24.71 23.96
CA ALA A 486 -14.73 -24.41 23.62
C ALA A 486 -14.59 -23.64 22.29
N SER A 487 -15.43 -23.96 21.30
CA SER A 487 -15.40 -23.32 19.98
C SER A 487 -15.66 -21.80 20.03
N GLN A 488 -16.44 -21.34 21.01
CA GLN A 488 -16.75 -19.93 21.24
C GLN A 488 -15.52 -19.10 21.62
N TYR A 489 -14.48 -19.74 22.15
CA TYR A 489 -13.23 -19.10 22.59
C TYR A 489 -12.02 -19.72 21.88
N SER A 490 -12.26 -20.30 20.69
CA SER A 490 -11.24 -20.97 19.89
C SER A 490 -10.01 -20.09 19.66
N LEU A 491 -10.17 -18.76 19.57
CA LEU A 491 -9.06 -17.80 19.49
C LEU A 491 -8.07 -17.94 20.65
N CYS A 492 -8.56 -17.96 21.89
CA CYS A 492 -7.74 -18.06 23.09
C CYS A 492 -7.06 -19.43 23.17
N PHE A 493 -7.81 -20.48 22.83
CA PHE A 493 -7.34 -21.87 22.91
C PHE A 493 -6.37 -22.27 21.80
N ARG A 494 -6.05 -21.35 20.87
CA ARG A 494 -4.90 -21.52 19.98
C ARG A 494 -3.57 -21.51 20.73
N CYS A 495 -3.50 -20.79 21.85
CA CYS A 495 -2.29 -20.66 22.66
C CYS A 495 -2.49 -21.21 24.07
N HIS A 496 -3.70 -21.11 24.62
CA HIS A 496 -4.02 -21.56 25.98
C HIS A 496 -4.60 -22.97 26.02
N TYR A 497 -4.17 -23.75 27.00
CA TYR A 497 -4.68 -25.10 27.21
C TYR A 497 -6.01 -25.05 27.97
N GLU A 498 -7.12 -25.34 27.28
CA GLU A 498 -8.48 -25.24 27.83
C GLU A 498 -8.66 -26.00 29.16
N PRO A 499 -8.28 -27.29 29.31
CA PRO A 499 -8.47 -28.00 30.58
C PRO A 499 -7.72 -27.38 31.76
N PHE A 500 -6.57 -26.73 31.50
CA PHE A 500 -5.89 -25.97 32.55
C PHE A 500 -6.72 -24.76 32.98
N VAL A 501 -7.25 -24.00 32.02
CA VAL A 501 -8.02 -22.78 32.31
C VAL A 501 -9.36 -23.11 32.97
N MET A 502 -10.08 -24.09 32.41
CA MET A 502 -11.50 -24.32 32.71
C MET A 502 -11.76 -25.40 33.77
N ASP A 503 -10.87 -26.38 33.96
CA ASP A 503 -11.13 -27.52 34.83
C ASP A 503 -10.31 -27.44 36.13
N SER A 504 -9.20 -28.14 36.32
CA SER A 504 -8.52 -28.22 37.63
C SER A 504 -7.11 -27.59 37.67
N GLY A 505 -6.59 -27.10 36.55
CA GLY A 505 -5.22 -26.58 36.46
C GLY A 505 -5.04 -25.14 36.94
N SER A 506 -6.09 -24.32 36.87
CA SER A 506 -6.01 -22.89 37.14
C SER A 506 -5.86 -22.58 38.63
N ALA A 507 -4.97 -21.65 38.95
CA ALA A 507 -4.83 -21.13 40.31
C ALA A 507 -6.06 -20.31 40.76
N PHE A 508 -6.94 -19.89 39.84
CA PHE A 508 -8.19 -19.21 40.16
C PHE A 508 -9.24 -20.20 40.67
N SER A 509 -9.16 -20.53 41.97
CA SER A 509 -10.04 -21.48 42.63
C SER A 509 -10.44 -21.02 44.03
N ASN A 510 -11.56 -21.54 44.53
CA ASN A 510 -12.04 -21.32 45.88
C ASN A 510 -12.42 -22.65 46.54
N GLY A 511 -11.67 -23.05 47.56
CA GLY A 511 -11.87 -24.35 48.23
C GLY A 511 -11.72 -25.53 47.26
N GLY A 512 -10.73 -25.47 46.38
CA GLY A 512 -10.45 -26.50 45.36
C GLY A 512 -11.37 -26.48 44.14
N VAL A 513 -12.39 -25.61 44.08
CA VAL A 513 -13.28 -25.48 42.90
C VAL A 513 -12.78 -24.37 41.98
N ASN A 514 -12.60 -24.65 40.69
CA ASN A 514 -12.17 -23.65 39.71
C ASN A 514 -13.28 -22.61 39.46
N GLU A 515 -12.92 -21.35 39.68
CA GLU A 515 -13.84 -20.22 39.55
C GLU A 515 -14.09 -19.84 38.07
N HIS A 516 -13.23 -20.23 37.12
CA HIS A 516 -13.56 -20.11 35.68
C HIS A 516 -14.78 -20.95 35.33
N SER A 517 -14.85 -22.22 35.76
CA SER A 517 -16.02 -23.07 35.48
C SER A 517 -17.29 -22.46 36.06
N ARG A 518 -17.23 -21.94 37.29
CA ARG A 518 -18.39 -21.28 37.93
C ARG A 518 -18.88 -20.06 37.18
N HIS A 519 -17.96 -19.19 36.74
CA HIS A 519 -18.35 -17.97 36.04
C HIS A 519 -18.77 -18.27 34.60
N VAL A 520 -18.00 -19.07 33.87
CA VAL A 520 -18.17 -19.25 32.43
C VAL A 520 -19.16 -20.37 32.09
N ARG A 521 -19.13 -21.52 32.79
CA ARG A 521 -20.08 -22.63 32.54
C ARG A 521 -21.40 -22.41 33.28
N ASP A 522 -21.35 -22.20 34.60
CA ASP A 522 -22.56 -22.19 35.43
C ASP A 522 -23.33 -20.86 35.32
N ARG A 523 -22.62 -19.73 35.30
CA ARG A 523 -23.22 -18.38 35.23
C ARG A 523 -23.19 -17.77 33.82
N GLN A 524 -22.60 -18.46 32.86
CA GLN A 524 -22.50 -18.04 31.46
C GLN A 524 -21.94 -16.62 31.29
N ILE A 525 -20.96 -16.25 32.13
CA ILE A 525 -20.22 -15.00 32.04
C ILE A 525 -19.08 -15.20 31.04
N PRO A 526 -19.02 -14.44 29.95
CA PRO A 526 -18.01 -14.64 28.93
C PRO A 526 -16.64 -14.13 29.38
N CYS A 527 -15.55 -14.73 28.87
CA CYS A 527 -14.18 -14.37 29.27
C CYS A 527 -13.86 -12.89 29.11
N PHE A 528 -14.41 -12.25 28.06
CA PHE A 528 -14.18 -10.82 27.81
C PHE A 528 -14.75 -9.91 28.90
N ALA A 529 -15.75 -10.36 29.67
CA ALA A 529 -16.30 -9.56 30.76
C ALA A 529 -15.26 -9.27 31.87
N CYS A 530 -14.23 -10.11 31.98
CA CYS A 530 -13.17 -9.99 32.97
C CYS A 530 -11.82 -9.61 32.34
N HIS A 531 -11.46 -10.25 31.22
CA HIS A 531 -10.14 -10.16 30.63
C HIS A 531 -10.06 -9.15 29.49
N ASP A 532 -9.02 -8.34 29.52
CA ASP A 532 -8.56 -7.50 28.41
C ASP A 532 -7.42 -8.22 27.69
N PRO A 533 -7.62 -8.74 26.47
CA PRO A 533 -6.63 -9.56 25.79
C PRO A 533 -5.42 -8.77 25.26
N HIS A 534 -5.33 -7.45 25.44
CA HIS A 534 -4.13 -6.71 25.05
C HIS A 534 -3.23 -6.50 26.26
N GLY A 535 -3.72 -5.72 27.22
CA GLY A 535 -3.00 -5.35 28.42
C GLY A 535 -3.65 -4.14 29.08
N VAL A 536 -3.26 -3.88 30.32
CA VAL A 536 -3.88 -2.86 31.17
C VAL A 536 -2.86 -1.77 31.48
N SER A 537 -3.12 -0.57 30.97
CA SER A 537 -2.17 0.55 30.93
C SER A 537 -1.77 1.04 32.33
N TRP A 538 -0.49 0.92 32.68
CA TRP A 538 0.09 1.47 33.91
C TRP A 538 -0.01 3.00 33.95
N LYS A 539 0.00 3.65 32.77
CA LYS A 539 -0.22 5.10 32.62
C LYS A 539 -1.62 5.53 33.05
N MET A 540 -2.56 4.60 33.08
CA MET A 540 -3.91 4.77 33.62
C MET A 540 -4.08 4.11 35.00
N LEU A 541 -3.00 4.08 35.79
CA LEU A 541 -2.97 3.61 37.19
C LEU A 541 -3.21 2.10 37.36
N ALA A 542 -3.01 1.29 36.32
CA ALA A 542 -3.02 -0.16 36.48
C ALA A 542 -1.87 -0.61 37.40
N THR A 543 -2.16 -1.53 38.32
CA THR A 543 -1.16 -2.05 39.27
C THR A 543 -1.07 -3.58 39.23
N PRO A 544 0.06 -4.20 39.65
CA PRO A 544 0.15 -5.65 39.78
C PRO A 544 -0.87 -6.24 40.77
N THR A 545 -1.38 -5.43 41.70
CA THR A 545 -2.44 -5.84 42.61
C THR A 545 -3.81 -5.80 41.94
N ASN A 546 -4.15 -4.68 41.28
CA ASN A 546 -5.53 -4.47 40.80
C ASN A 546 -5.79 -4.96 39.36
N ASN A 547 -4.73 -5.20 38.59
CA ASN A 547 -4.80 -5.50 37.16
C ASN A 547 -3.79 -6.59 36.74
N ALA A 548 -3.49 -7.53 37.65
CA ALA A 548 -2.80 -8.75 37.27
C ALA A 548 -3.68 -9.63 36.36
N HIS A 549 -3.04 -10.58 35.67
CA HIS A 549 -3.71 -11.62 34.88
C HIS A 549 -4.67 -11.09 33.80
N LEU A 550 -4.35 -9.93 33.22
CA LEU A 550 -5.17 -9.25 32.21
C LEU A 550 -6.57 -8.84 32.71
N ILE A 551 -6.77 -8.73 34.03
CA ILE A 551 -8.07 -8.39 34.58
C ILE A 551 -8.32 -6.88 34.47
N ASN A 552 -9.32 -6.54 33.68
CA ASN A 552 -9.85 -5.20 33.46
C ASN A 552 -11.33 -5.35 33.08
N PHE A 553 -12.20 -5.29 34.08
CA PHE A 553 -13.60 -5.66 33.91
C PHE A 553 -14.31 -4.82 32.85
N ASP A 554 -15.23 -5.44 32.11
CA ASP A 554 -16.24 -4.74 31.35
C ASP A 554 -17.33 -4.22 32.31
N ARG A 555 -17.55 -2.91 32.30
CA ARG A 555 -18.49 -2.22 33.19
C ARG A 555 -19.93 -2.65 32.93
N ASN A 556 -20.30 -3.02 31.71
CA ASN A 556 -21.67 -3.45 31.41
C ASN A 556 -22.00 -4.78 32.12
N TYR A 557 -21.00 -5.60 32.42
CA TYR A 557 -21.17 -6.85 33.16
C TYR A 557 -20.94 -6.68 34.66
N ALA A 558 -19.84 -6.02 35.04
CA ALA A 558 -19.36 -6.05 36.42
C ALA A 558 -19.84 -4.87 37.27
N ALA A 559 -20.26 -3.75 36.66
CA ALA A 559 -20.74 -2.58 37.38
C ALA A 559 -22.27 -2.59 37.52
N GLY A 560 -22.79 -1.78 38.43
CA GLY A 560 -24.23 -1.58 38.62
C GLY A 560 -24.52 -0.62 39.77
N GLY A 561 -25.77 -0.60 40.23
CA GLY A 561 -26.23 0.36 41.24
C GLY A 561 -25.53 0.25 42.60
N VAL A 562 -24.98 -0.93 42.94
CA VAL A 562 -24.29 -1.15 44.22
C VAL A 562 -22.76 -1.03 44.07
N VAL A 563 -22.21 -1.53 42.97
CA VAL A 563 -20.77 -1.41 42.66
C VAL A 563 -20.60 -0.63 41.36
N SER A 564 -20.33 0.67 41.46
CA SER A 564 -20.11 1.52 40.29
C SER A 564 -18.72 1.35 39.67
N THR A 565 -17.73 0.96 40.47
CA THR A 565 -16.34 0.73 40.05
C THR A 565 -15.92 -0.68 40.47
N PRO A 566 -16.01 -1.65 39.55
CA PRO A 566 -15.56 -3.01 39.78
C PRO A 566 -14.06 -3.05 40.07
N VAL A 567 -13.65 -3.84 41.06
CA VAL A 567 -12.25 -3.96 41.47
C VAL A 567 -11.86 -5.42 41.60
N TYR A 568 -10.70 -5.77 41.03
CA TYR A 568 -9.98 -7.01 41.29
C TYR A 568 -8.79 -6.68 42.21
N VAL A 569 -8.45 -7.59 43.13
CA VAL A 569 -7.29 -7.45 44.02
C VAL A 569 -6.60 -8.81 44.11
N SER A 570 -5.40 -8.90 43.55
CA SER A 570 -4.51 -10.05 43.74
C SER A 570 -3.82 -9.97 45.10
N ALA A 571 -3.90 -11.06 45.86
CA ALA A 571 -3.17 -11.25 47.13
C ALA A 571 -1.99 -12.23 46.99
N GLY A 572 -1.67 -12.65 45.76
CA GLY A 572 -0.65 -13.65 45.45
C GLY A 572 -1.16 -14.73 44.50
N VAL A 573 -0.36 -15.77 44.30
CA VAL A 573 -0.71 -16.87 43.37
C VAL A 573 -1.99 -17.56 43.83
N GLY A 574 -3.02 -17.48 42.99
CA GLY A 574 -4.32 -18.11 43.22
C GLY A 574 -5.15 -17.53 44.35
N GLN A 575 -4.73 -16.39 44.92
CA GLN A 575 -5.40 -15.77 46.06
C GLN A 575 -5.76 -14.32 45.77
N GLY A 576 -6.93 -13.89 46.21
CA GLY A 576 -7.36 -12.52 46.01
C GLY A 576 -8.84 -12.32 46.29
N ASN A 577 -9.36 -11.20 45.80
CA ASN A 577 -10.77 -10.88 45.88
C ASN A 577 -11.25 -10.06 44.69
N CYS A 578 -12.57 -10.08 44.47
CA CYS A 578 -13.24 -9.25 43.48
C CYS A 578 -14.45 -8.57 44.13
N THR A 579 -14.58 -7.27 43.89
CA THR A 579 -15.77 -6.48 44.24
C THR A 579 -16.50 -6.12 42.95
N VAL A 580 -17.63 -6.78 42.68
CA VAL A 580 -18.42 -6.62 41.43
C VAL A 580 -19.90 -6.72 41.72
N ASN A 581 -20.75 -6.05 40.94
CA ASN A 581 -22.19 -5.96 41.19
C ASN A 581 -22.93 -7.32 41.10
N CYS A 582 -22.34 -8.32 40.43
CA CYS A 582 -22.92 -9.67 40.35
C CYS A 582 -22.77 -10.48 41.66
N HIS A 583 -21.90 -10.07 42.58
CA HIS A 583 -21.64 -10.81 43.81
C HIS A 583 -22.66 -10.44 44.88
N THR A 584 -23.50 -11.39 45.27
CA THR A 584 -24.59 -11.14 46.25
C THR A 584 -24.17 -11.26 47.71
N VAL A 585 -22.87 -11.45 47.97
CA VAL A 585 -22.29 -11.48 49.32
C VAL A 585 -22.17 -10.07 49.91
N ALA A 586 -22.03 -9.96 51.23
CA ALA A 586 -21.93 -8.68 51.92
C ALA A 586 -20.83 -7.80 51.32
N GLY A 587 -21.19 -6.56 50.95
CA GLY A 587 -20.28 -5.62 50.29
C GLY A 587 -19.93 -5.97 48.84
N ASN A 588 -20.60 -6.94 48.22
CA ASN A 588 -20.32 -7.45 46.87
C ASN A 588 -18.89 -7.99 46.70
N LEU A 589 -18.23 -8.33 47.82
CA LEU A 589 -16.84 -8.75 47.88
C LEU A 589 -16.74 -10.27 47.98
N HIS A 590 -16.16 -10.92 46.98
CA HIS A 590 -15.89 -12.37 47.03
C HIS A 590 -14.38 -12.62 47.11
N ASN A 591 -13.96 -13.40 48.11
CA ASN A 591 -12.59 -13.86 48.26
C ASN A 591 -12.43 -15.24 47.59
N TYR A 592 -11.29 -15.45 46.93
CA TYR A 592 -10.91 -16.76 46.40
C TYR A 592 -9.52 -17.15 46.91
N SER A 593 -9.35 -18.44 47.19
CA SER A 593 -8.09 -19.07 47.60
C SER A 593 -8.20 -20.58 47.39
N PRO A 594 -7.14 -21.29 46.98
CA PRO A 594 -7.18 -22.73 46.79
C PRO A 594 -7.57 -23.48 48.08
N SER A 595 -7.16 -22.95 49.25
CA SER A 595 -7.43 -23.56 50.57
C SER A 595 -8.88 -23.35 51.06
N GLY A 596 -9.63 -22.45 50.43
CA GLY A 596 -10.92 -21.99 50.94
C GLY A 596 -10.76 -21.10 52.19
N SER A 597 -11.47 -19.98 52.18
CA SER A 597 -11.45 -18.91 53.20
C SER A 597 -10.16 -18.08 53.27
N VAL A 598 -10.29 -16.79 52.95
CA VAL A 598 -9.53 -15.74 53.62
C VAL A 598 -10.56 -14.93 54.36
N THR A 599 -10.49 -14.92 55.69
CA THR A 599 -11.30 -14.03 56.53
C THR A 599 -11.04 -12.59 56.07
N PRO A 600 -12.07 -11.76 55.82
CA PRO A 600 -11.86 -10.41 55.30
C PRO A 600 -11.00 -9.61 56.29
N LYS A 601 -9.81 -9.18 55.86
CA LYS A 601 -9.17 -8.01 56.49
C LYS A 601 -9.99 -6.80 56.08
N LEU A 602 -11.04 -6.52 56.84
CA LEU A 602 -11.68 -5.20 56.85
C LEU A 602 -10.57 -4.18 57.16
N LEU A 603 -10.19 -3.39 56.16
CA LEU A 603 -9.48 -2.14 56.40
C LEU A 603 -10.44 -1.28 57.24
N ARG A 604 -10.21 -1.25 58.56
CA ARG A 604 -10.89 -0.30 59.45
C ARG A 604 -10.59 1.10 58.91
N PRO A 605 -11.60 1.94 58.64
CA PRO A 605 -11.35 3.35 58.44
C PRO A 605 -10.69 3.87 59.73
N LYS A 606 -9.52 4.48 59.63
CA LYS A 606 -9.04 5.34 60.72
C LYS A 606 -10.07 6.43 60.88
N LEU A 607 -10.88 6.32 61.93
CA LEU A 607 -11.65 7.44 62.48
C LEU A 607 -10.66 8.57 62.77
N LEU A 608 -10.71 9.62 61.95
CA LEU A 608 -10.21 10.94 62.32
C LEU A 608 -11.18 11.48 63.38
N SER A 609 -10.85 11.27 64.65
CA SER A 609 -11.47 12.01 65.75
C SER A 609 -10.59 13.21 66.07
N ARG A 610 -11.13 14.40 65.74
CA ARG A 610 -10.82 15.78 66.16
C ARG A 610 -9.37 16.19 66.34
#